data_AF-A0AAD1K9L6-F1
#
_entry.id   AF-A0AAD1K9L6-F1
#
_cell.length_a   1.000
_cell.length_b   1.000
_cell.length_c   1.000
_cell.angle_alpha   90.00
_cell.angle_beta   90.00
_cell.angle_gamma   90.00
#
_symmetry.space_group_name_H-M   'P 1'
#
loop_
_entity.id
_entity.type
_entity.pdbx_description
1 polymer ?
#
loop_
_entity_poly.entity_id
_entity_poly.type
_entity_poly.pdbx_seq_one_letter_code
_entity_poly.pdbx_strand_id
1 'polypeptide(L)'
;MLKSLSVMLLLILAATLGFLMFHGDDAMPDRLKGEWTTGCLSDGKLGKEFVMRFEENRYHSVANLYDNNQCTGAPLSQIKGSAYIESIGGKVTTCEGQEADEAMLYWDELGDAKAFVYYINEQGELLTGRPNEDKSATAHWCLDKDAKFHRR
;
A
#
# COMPACT_ATOMS: atom_id res chain seq x y z
N MET A 1 -0.05 -30.55 -44.56
CA MET A 1 -0.77 -30.54 -43.27
C MET A 1 0.07 -30.05 -42.08
N LEU A 2 1.40 -30.25 -42.04
CA LEU A 2 2.26 -29.81 -40.93
C LEU A 2 2.21 -28.30 -40.61
N LYS A 3 2.18 -27.42 -41.64
CA LYS A 3 2.17 -25.96 -41.46
C LYS A 3 0.93 -25.42 -40.73
N SER A 4 -0.23 -26.04 -40.91
CA SER A 4 -1.48 -25.60 -40.26
C SER A 4 -1.49 -25.95 -38.77
N LEU A 5 -0.85 -27.06 -38.39
CA LEU A 5 -0.78 -27.50 -37.00
C LEU A 5 0.17 -26.60 -36.19
N SER A 6 1.30 -26.21 -36.78
CA SER A 6 2.28 -25.32 -36.15
C SER A 6 1.72 -23.91 -35.89
N VAL A 7 0.93 -23.37 -36.82
CA VAL A 7 0.30 -22.04 -36.66
C VAL A 7 -0.76 -22.07 -35.56
N MET A 8 -1.55 -23.15 -35.48
CA MET A 8 -2.55 -23.30 -34.43
C MET A 8 -1.91 -23.43 -33.04
N LEU A 9 -0.79 -24.15 -32.93
CA LEU A 9 -0.04 -24.25 -31.67
C LEU A 9 0.52 -22.91 -31.21
N LEU A 10 1.04 -22.10 -32.13
CA LEU A 10 1.57 -20.76 -31.85
C LEU A 10 0.48 -19.80 -31.35
N LEU A 11 -0.72 -19.88 -31.93
CA LEU A 11 -1.86 -19.06 -31.50
C LEU A 11 -2.34 -19.44 -30.10
N ILE A 12 -2.38 -20.74 -29.78
CA ILE A 12 -2.70 -21.21 -28.43
C ILE A 12 -1.63 -20.76 -27.44
N LEU A 13 -0.35 -20.89 -27.79
CA LEU A 13 0.76 -20.46 -26.93
C LEU A 13 0.68 -18.96 -26.64
N ALA A 14 0.48 -18.14 -27.67
CA ALA A 14 0.31 -16.69 -27.54
C ALA A 14 -0.92 -16.31 -26.70
N ALA A 15 -2.04 -17.03 -26.87
CA ALA A 15 -3.23 -16.83 -26.04
C ALA A 15 -3.01 -17.20 -24.58
N THR A 16 -2.32 -18.32 -24.29
CA THR A 16 -1.99 -18.72 -22.92
C THR A 16 -0.97 -17.79 -22.25
N LEU A 17 0.03 -17.30 -22.99
CA LEU A 17 0.99 -16.30 -22.51
C LEU A 17 0.32 -14.94 -22.27
N GLY A 18 -0.58 -14.52 -23.17
CA GLY A 18 -1.38 -13.32 -22.99
C GLY A 18 -2.33 -13.41 -21.79
N PHE A 19 -2.94 -14.58 -21.56
CA PHE A 19 -3.82 -14.81 -20.41
C PHE A 19 -3.07 -14.83 -19.08
N LEU A 20 -1.86 -15.41 -19.06
CA LEU A 20 -0.97 -15.41 -17.89
C LEU A 20 -0.39 -14.03 -17.58
N MET A 21 -0.09 -13.20 -18.59
CA MET A 21 0.36 -11.82 -18.36
C MET A 21 -0.76 -10.86 -17.97
N PHE A 22 -2.02 -11.13 -18.34
CA PHE A 22 -3.17 -10.30 -17.93
C PHE A 22 -3.69 -10.59 -16.52
N HIS A 23 -3.36 -11.75 -15.95
CA HIS A 23 -3.50 -12.03 -14.51
C HIS A 23 -2.17 -11.75 -13.81
N GLY A 24 -1.58 -10.59 -14.10
CA GLY A 24 -0.36 -10.15 -13.44
C GLY A 24 -0.63 -9.97 -11.96
N ASP A 25 -0.39 -11.05 -11.21
CA ASP A 25 -0.36 -11.20 -9.77
C ASP A 25 -1.08 -10.10 -8.97
N ASP A 26 -2.35 -10.34 -8.61
CA ASP A 26 -3.02 -9.69 -7.46
C ASP A 26 -2.30 -10.02 -6.12
N ALA A 27 -1.16 -10.72 -6.18
CA ALA A 27 -0.35 -11.03 -5.03
C ALA A 27 0.31 -9.75 -4.49
N MET A 28 0.28 -9.61 -3.17
CA MET A 28 1.01 -8.58 -2.45
C MET A 28 2.47 -8.48 -2.93
N PRO A 29 2.92 -7.32 -3.47
CA PRO A 29 4.30 -7.15 -3.88
C PRO A 29 5.25 -7.39 -2.72
N ASP A 30 6.34 -8.14 -2.96
CA ASP A 30 7.38 -8.40 -1.95
C ASP A 30 7.93 -7.12 -1.33
N ARG A 31 7.95 -6.03 -2.11
CA ARG A 31 8.40 -4.72 -1.66
C ARG A 31 7.47 -4.06 -0.64
N LEU A 32 6.19 -4.43 -0.56
CA LEU A 32 5.23 -3.90 0.41
C LEU A 32 5.01 -4.85 1.58
N LYS A 33 5.08 -6.17 1.36
CA LYS A 33 4.86 -7.22 2.37
C LYS A 33 5.68 -7.01 3.65
N GLY A 34 5.14 -7.36 4.81
CA GLY A 34 5.81 -7.24 6.10
C GLY A 34 5.40 -6.01 6.90
N GLU A 35 6.20 -5.66 7.90
CA GLU A 35 5.89 -4.60 8.87
C GLU A 35 6.62 -3.30 8.54
N TRP A 36 5.90 -2.19 8.68
CA TRP A 36 6.33 -0.82 8.43
C TRP A 36 5.97 0.04 9.64
N THR A 37 6.91 0.84 10.15
CA THR A 37 6.69 1.69 11.32
C THR A 37 7.19 3.10 11.08
N THR A 38 6.50 4.10 11.63
CA THR A 38 7.03 5.47 11.71
C THR A 38 8.25 5.59 12.62
N GLY A 39 8.52 4.56 13.42
CA GLY A 39 9.28 4.73 14.65
C GLY A 39 8.54 5.65 15.62
N CYS A 40 9.24 6.10 16.66
CA CYS A 40 8.64 7.02 17.62
C CYS A 40 8.63 8.46 17.10
N LEU A 41 7.43 9.01 16.93
CA LEU A 41 7.18 10.42 16.64
C LEU A 41 6.93 11.15 17.96
N SER A 42 7.83 12.06 18.33
CA SER A 42 7.75 12.84 19.56
C SER A 42 6.84 14.06 19.41
N ASP A 43 5.92 14.24 20.34
CA ASP A 43 5.03 15.40 20.46
C ASP A 43 5.11 15.95 21.88
N GLY A 44 6.13 16.77 22.12
CA GLY A 44 6.46 17.28 23.45
C GLY A 44 6.88 16.17 24.41
N LYS A 45 5.98 15.83 25.35
CA LYS A 45 6.18 14.73 26.31
C LYS A 45 5.53 13.42 25.86
N LEU A 46 4.68 13.46 24.84
CA LEU A 46 3.99 12.30 24.32
C LEU A 46 4.78 11.68 23.17
N GLY A 47 4.58 10.39 22.96
CA GLY A 47 5.12 9.65 21.83
C GLY A 47 3.98 9.03 21.03
N LYS A 48 4.11 9.02 19.71
CA LYS A 48 3.17 8.38 18.79
C LYS A 48 3.94 7.42 17.91
N GLU A 49 3.39 6.24 17.66
CA GLU A 49 3.96 5.28 16.73
C GLU A 49 2.82 4.69 15.89
N PHE A 50 2.99 4.69 14.58
CA PHE A 50 2.07 3.99 13.69
C PHE A 50 2.80 2.81 13.06
N VAL A 51 2.18 1.62 13.18
CA VAL A 51 2.68 0.38 12.60
C VAL A 51 1.66 -0.14 11.62
N MET A 52 2.12 -0.48 10.41
CA MET A 52 1.34 -1.15 9.37
C MET A 52 1.96 -2.51 9.09
N ARG A 53 1.14 -3.53 8.85
CA ARG A 53 1.58 -4.85 8.43
C ARG A 53 0.78 -5.30 7.23
N PHE A 54 1.49 -5.64 6.16
CA PHE A 54 0.93 -6.18 4.93
C PHE A 54 1.25 -7.68 4.85
N GLU A 55 0.21 -8.50 4.92
CA GLU A 55 0.26 -9.93 4.71
C GLU A 55 -0.17 -10.24 3.27
N GLU A 56 -0.34 -11.51 2.92
CA GLU A 56 -0.65 -11.92 1.54
C GLU A 56 -1.96 -11.33 1.01
N ASN A 57 -3.00 -11.26 1.85
CA ASN A 57 -4.32 -10.73 1.49
C ASN A 57 -4.94 -9.84 2.59
N ARG A 58 -4.13 -9.42 3.56
CA ARG A 58 -4.58 -8.63 4.72
C ARG A 58 -3.67 -7.45 4.99
N TYR A 59 -4.30 -6.38 5.43
CA TYR A 59 -3.66 -5.22 6.04
C TYR A 59 -4.05 -5.17 7.51
N HIS A 60 -3.07 -4.85 8.35
CA HIS A 60 -3.25 -4.55 9.76
C HIS A 60 -2.56 -3.25 10.11
N SER A 61 -3.17 -2.46 10.99
CA SER A 61 -2.57 -1.25 11.52
C SER A 61 -2.75 -1.11 13.02
N VAL A 62 -1.76 -0.48 13.66
CA VAL A 62 -1.83 -0.10 15.06
C VAL A 62 -1.28 1.31 15.22
N ALA A 63 -2.09 2.22 15.74
CA ALA A 63 -1.66 3.53 16.20
C ALA A 63 -1.53 3.49 17.73
N ASN A 64 -0.30 3.66 18.23
CA ASN A 64 0.01 3.71 19.64
C ASN A 64 0.24 5.16 20.08
N LEU A 65 -0.32 5.54 21.22
CA LEU A 65 0.01 6.77 21.93
C LEU A 65 0.67 6.41 23.27
N TYR A 66 1.79 7.05 23.58
CA TYR A 66 2.57 6.83 24.79
C TYR A 66 2.63 8.11 25.63
N ASP A 67 2.77 7.95 26.94
CA ASP A 67 2.95 9.04 27.92
C ASP A 67 4.38 9.59 27.97
N ASN A 68 5.26 9.03 27.14
CA ASN A 68 6.67 9.38 27.01
C ASN A 68 7.02 9.53 25.53
N ASN A 69 8.00 10.37 25.24
CA ASN A 69 8.42 10.67 23.88
C ASN A 69 9.46 9.69 23.31
N GLN A 70 9.71 8.58 24.00
CA GLN A 70 10.55 7.47 23.54
C GLN A 70 9.72 6.28 23.03
N CYS A 71 8.39 6.32 23.16
CA CYS A 71 7.48 5.23 22.79
C CYS A 71 7.86 3.91 23.48
N THR A 72 8.18 4.00 24.77
CA THR A 72 8.56 2.85 25.59
C THR A 72 7.46 2.49 26.58
N GLY A 73 7.43 1.22 27.01
CA GLY A 73 6.42 0.72 27.95
C GLY A 73 5.06 0.45 27.30
N ALA A 74 4.01 0.39 28.12
CA ALA A 74 2.65 0.19 27.63
C ALA A 74 2.08 1.50 27.07
N PRO A 75 1.46 1.49 25.88
CA PRO A 75 0.83 2.70 25.34
C PRO A 75 -0.41 3.08 26.17
N LEU A 76 -0.61 4.39 26.33
CA LEU A 76 -1.80 5.01 26.92
C LEU A 76 -3.08 4.60 26.18
N SER A 77 -3.00 4.55 24.86
CA SER A 77 -4.12 4.15 24.01
C SER A 77 -3.63 3.49 22.73
N GLN A 78 -4.42 2.56 22.21
CA GLN A 78 -4.19 1.92 20.92
C GLN A 78 -5.45 2.00 20.07
N ILE A 79 -5.27 2.32 18.79
CA ILE A 79 -6.31 2.18 17.77
C ILE A 79 -5.81 1.12 16.79
N LYS A 80 -6.64 0.12 16.52
CA LYS A 80 -6.29 -1.00 15.63
C LYS A 80 -7.21 -0.98 14.41
N GLY A 81 -6.62 -1.25 13.25
CA GLY A 81 -7.33 -1.43 12.00
C GLY A 81 -7.00 -2.78 11.38
N SER A 82 -7.97 -3.36 10.67
CA SER A 82 -7.74 -4.50 9.80
C SER A 82 -8.59 -4.37 8.55
N ALA A 83 -8.02 -4.74 7.42
CA ALA A 83 -8.70 -4.76 6.14
C ALA A 83 -8.27 -5.96 5.32
N TYR A 84 -9.17 -6.42 4.45
CA TYR A 84 -8.83 -7.31 3.36
C TYR A 84 -8.22 -6.51 2.23
N ILE A 85 -7.35 -7.11 1.44
CA ILE A 85 -6.80 -6.48 0.24
C ILE A 85 -7.61 -6.99 -0.93
N GLU A 86 -8.38 -6.10 -1.55
CA GLU A 86 -9.26 -6.42 -2.67
C GLU A 86 -8.51 -6.42 -3.99
N SER A 87 -7.60 -5.45 -4.19
CA SER A 87 -6.72 -5.41 -5.36
C SER A 87 -5.42 -4.66 -5.05
N ILE A 88 -4.40 -4.92 -5.87
CA ILE A 88 -3.11 -4.24 -5.81
C ILE A 88 -2.56 -4.00 -7.21
N GLY A 89 -1.67 -3.01 -7.35
CA GLY A 89 -1.00 -2.71 -8.63
C GLY A 89 -1.64 -1.56 -9.42
N GLY A 90 -2.67 -0.93 -8.88
CA GLY A 90 -3.17 0.35 -9.39
C GLY A 90 -2.05 1.39 -9.39
N LYS A 91 -2.10 2.34 -10.34
CA LYS A 91 -1.12 3.42 -10.46
C LYS A 91 -1.83 4.76 -10.45
N VAL A 92 -1.31 5.68 -9.65
CA VAL A 92 -1.84 7.05 -9.57
C VAL A 92 -0.71 8.06 -9.72
N THR A 93 -0.97 9.16 -10.42
CA THR A 93 -0.06 10.30 -10.45
C THR A 93 -0.39 11.23 -9.28
N THR A 94 0.59 11.51 -8.42
CA THR A 94 0.42 12.36 -7.24
C THR A 94 0.54 13.84 -7.57
N CYS A 95 0.19 14.71 -6.63
CA CYS A 95 0.38 16.17 -6.71
C CYS A 95 1.83 16.57 -7.04
N GLU A 96 2.79 15.78 -6.60
CA GLU A 96 4.22 15.95 -6.86
C GLU A 96 4.65 15.49 -8.27
N GLY A 97 3.73 14.96 -9.07
CA GLY A 97 4.00 14.38 -10.39
C GLY A 97 4.67 13.00 -10.33
N GLN A 98 4.68 12.35 -9.16
CA GLN A 98 5.26 11.03 -8.98
C GLN A 98 4.21 9.95 -9.27
N GLU A 99 4.63 8.82 -9.84
CA GLU A 99 3.77 7.64 -9.93
C GLU A 99 3.85 6.87 -8.61
N ALA A 100 2.70 6.73 -7.95
CA ALA A 100 2.53 5.94 -6.74
C ALA A 100 1.69 4.70 -7.03
N ASP A 101 1.88 3.67 -6.22
CA ASP A 101 1.05 2.48 -6.24
C ASP A 101 -0.25 2.72 -5.47
N GLU A 102 -1.29 2.01 -5.85
CA GLU A 102 -2.56 1.95 -5.17
C GLU A 102 -2.91 0.49 -4.86
N ALA A 103 -3.34 0.27 -3.61
CA ALA A 103 -4.02 -0.94 -3.18
C ALA A 103 -5.43 -0.58 -2.70
N MET A 104 -6.42 -1.38 -3.07
CA MET A 104 -7.77 -1.24 -2.55
C MET A 104 -7.89 -2.14 -1.32
N LEU A 105 -8.09 -1.55 -0.15
CA LEU A 105 -8.37 -2.33 1.06
C LEU A 105 -9.86 -2.27 1.38
N TYR A 106 -10.40 -3.32 1.96
CA TYR A 106 -11.81 -3.44 2.31
C TYR A 106 -11.94 -3.63 3.83
N TRP A 107 -12.63 -2.70 4.47
CA TRP A 107 -12.92 -2.73 5.89
C TRP A 107 -14.39 -3.08 6.05
N ASP A 108 -14.68 -4.19 6.73
CA ASP A 108 -16.05 -4.65 6.96
C ASP A 108 -16.94 -3.54 7.56
N GLU A 109 -16.36 -2.69 8.41
CA GLU A 109 -17.05 -1.59 9.10
C GLU A 109 -17.41 -0.40 8.18
N LEU A 110 -16.69 -0.20 7.08
CA LEU A 110 -16.91 0.91 6.16
C LEU A 110 -17.87 0.57 5.02
N GLY A 111 -17.99 -0.72 4.70
CA GLY A 111 -18.92 -1.23 3.67
C GLY A 111 -18.46 -0.98 2.23
N ASP A 112 -17.34 -0.28 2.02
CA ASP A 112 -16.71 -0.06 0.73
C ASP A 112 -15.19 -0.09 0.84
N ALA A 113 -14.53 -0.43 -0.28
CA ALA A 113 -13.08 -0.43 -0.34
C ALA A 113 -12.53 1.00 -0.43
N LYS A 114 -11.43 1.25 0.27
CA LYS A 114 -10.70 2.53 0.24
C LYS A 114 -9.33 2.33 -0.36
N ALA A 115 -8.93 3.31 -1.17
CA ALA A 115 -7.59 3.36 -1.73
C ALA A 115 -6.55 3.63 -0.63
N PHE A 116 -5.55 2.78 -0.59
CA PHE A 116 -4.29 2.98 0.08
C PHE A 116 -3.24 3.28 -1.00
N VAL A 117 -2.93 4.57 -1.15
CA VAL A 117 -1.88 5.03 -2.06
C VAL A 117 -0.55 5.04 -1.32
N TYR A 118 0.50 4.52 -1.94
CA TYR A 118 1.83 4.50 -1.34
C TYR A 118 2.95 4.61 -2.38
N TYR A 119 4.09 5.13 -1.93
CA TYR A 119 5.32 5.18 -2.71
C TYR A 119 6.49 4.75 -1.82
N ILE A 120 7.31 3.83 -2.31
CA ILE A 120 8.55 3.43 -1.64
C ILE A 120 9.71 4.09 -2.38
N ASN A 121 10.42 4.97 -1.67
CA ASN A 121 11.51 5.75 -2.25
C ASN A 121 12.81 4.92 -2.38
N GLU A 122 13.84 5.53 -2.97
CA GLU A 122 15.15 4.89 -3.18
C GLU A 122 15.86 4.51 -1.88
N GLN A 123 15.51 5.15 -0.76
CA GLN A 123 16.04 4.85 0.57
C GLN A 123 15.29 3.70 1.25
N GLY A 124 14.26 3.14 0.60
CA GLY A 124 13.43 2.09 1.16
C GLY A 124 12.44 2.59 2.21
N GLU A 125 12.16 3.90 2.26
CA GLU A 125 11.13 4.48 3.11
C GLU A 125 9.78 4.44 2.36
N LEU A 126 8.73 4.04 3.05
CA LEU A 126 7.36 4.09 2.54
C LEU A 126 6.73 5.43 2.93
N LEU A 127 6.16 6.11 1.95
CA LEU A 127 5.36 7.33 2.07
C LEU A 127 3.92 6.96 1.70
N THR A 128 2.95 7.42 2.50
CA THR A 128 1.54 7.19 2.24
C THR A 128 0.91 8.36 1.49
N GLY A 129 -0.09 8.08 0.68
CA GLY A 129 -0.90 9.10 0.03
C GLY A 129 -1.90 9.73 0.99
N ARG A 130 -2.15 11.02 0.80
CA ARG A 130 -3.24 11.77 1.42
C ARG A 130 -4.15 12.36 0.33
N PRO A 131 -5.47 12.47 0.56
CA PRO A 131 -6.36 13.09 -0.40
C PRO A 131 -5.93 14.54 -0.70
N ASN A 132 -6.01 14.95 -1.96
CA ASN A 132 -5.78 16.34 -2.34
C ASN A 132 -6.99 17.18 -1.90
N GLU A 133 -6.73 18.23 -1.14
CA GLU A 133 -7.75 19.15 -0.64
C GLU A 133 -8.29 20.06 -1.77
N ASP A 134 -7.49 20.30 -2.81
CA ASP A 134 -7.94 21.02 -4.01
C ASP A 134 -8.71 20.07 -4.94
N LYS A 135 -10.03 20.12 -4.83
CA LYS A 135 -10.95 19.32 -5.63
C LYS A 135 -10.94 19.68 -7.13
N SER A 136 -10.34 20.80 -7.52
CA SER A 136 -10.23 21.22 -8.92
C SER A 136 -8.97 20.68 -9.60
N ALA A 137 -8.02 20.15 -8.82
CA ALA A 137 -6.78 19.60 -9.33
C ALA A 137 -6.99 18.25 -10.05
N THR A 138 -6.17 18.00 -11.06
CA THR A 138 -6.18 16.73 -11.80
C THR A 138 -5.70 15.56 -10.95
N ALA A 139 -4.76 15.80 -10.03
CA ALA A 139 -4.27 14.77 -9.12
C ALA A 139 -5.13 14.71 -7.85
N HIS A 140 -5.68 13.55 -7.55
CA HIS A 140 -6.54 13.34 -6.37
C HIS A 140 -5.76 12.99 -5.09
N TRP A 141 -4.47 12.69 -5.20
CA TRP A 141 -3.62 12.25 -4.10
C TRP A 141 -2.32 13.04 -4.08
N CYS A 142 -1.86 13.44 -2.91
CA CYS A 142 -0.51 13.94 -2.67
C CYS A 142 0.24 12.94 -1.78
N LEU A 143 1.57 12.94 -1.78
CA LEU A 143 2.32 12.16 -0.79
C LEU A 143 2.39 12.91 0.54
N ASP A 144 2.15 12.19 1.63
CA ASP A 144 2.48 12.66 2.98
C ASP A 144 4.00 12.54 3.17
N LYS A 145 4.67 13.69 3.23
CA LYS A 145 6.13 13.77 3.41
C LYS A 145 6.55 13.86 4.87
N ASP A 146 5.59 14.10 5.76
CA ASP A 146 5.82 14.25 7.19
C ASP A 146 5.77 12.89 7.90
N ALA A 147 4.99 11.94 7.36
CA ALA A 147 4.94 10.56 7.82
C ALA A 147 5.78 9.64 6.92
N LYS A 148 6.94 9.22 7.42
CA LYS A 148 7.81 8.23 6.77
C LYS A 148 7.76 6.92 7.53
N PHE A 149 7.68 5.82 6.79
CA PHE A 149 7.66 4.48 7.34
C PHE A 149 8.91 3.71 6.97
N HIS A 150 9.47 3.02 7.96
CA HIS A 150 10.63 2.17 7.83
C HIS A 150 10.24 0.72 8.01
N ARG A 151 10.79 -0.15 7.18
CA ARG A 151 10.58 -1.60 7.31
C ARG A 151 11.25 -2.11 8.59
N ARG A 152 10.55 -2.99 9.31
CA ARG A 152 11.04 -3.63 10.54
C ARG A 152 11.59 -5.04 10.31
#